data_AF-A0A534WBE2-F1
#
_entry.id   AF-A0A534WBE2-F1
#
_cell.length_a   1.000
_cell.length_b   1.000
_cell.length_c   1.000
_cell.angle_alpha   90.00
_cell.angle_beta   90.00
_cell.angle_gamma   90.00
#
_symmetry.space_group_name_H-M   'P 1'
#
loop_
_entity.id
_entity.type
_entity.pdbx_description
1 polymer ?
#
loop_
_entity_poly.entity_id
_entity_poly.type
_entity_poly.pdbx_seq_one_letter_code
_entity_poly.pdbx_strand_id
1 'polypeptide(L)'
;MEKLPARTESMPVPVEAMSNRQLVGHVIESATQLAKKEIELAKSELRADVRKEVAMAKGLGVAGLCALWTVSLMLVACALALGTVIAEWAAALIVAGVVLAVGTVAGLLGWGKRVKTPLEATRRTLKEDALWAKERLA
;
A
#
# COMPACT_ATOMS: atom_id res chain seq x y z
N MET A 1 32.39 25.62 41.15
CA MET A 1 31.10 26.29 41.44
C MET A 1 30.32 26.35 40.13
N GLU A 2 29.55 25.32 39.81
CA GLU A 2 28.65 25.36 38.65
C GLU A 2 27.27 24.93 39.16
N LYS A 3 26.39 25.92 39.34
CA LYS A 3 25.05 25.74 39.88
C LYS A 3 24.22 25.00 38.83
N LEU A 4 23.87 23.74 39.11
CA LEU A 4 22.84 23.02 38.39
C LEU A 4 21.49 23.76 38.60
N PRO A 5 20.80 24.21 37.54
CA PRO A 5 19.49 24.82 37.70
C PRO A 5 18.52 23.77 38.25
N ALA A 6 17.84 24.15 39.34
CA ALA A 6 16.79 23.36 39.94
C ALA A 6 15.79 22.95 38.85
N ARG A 7 15.73 21.64 38.58
CA ARG A 7 14.65 21.06 37.79
C ARG A 7 13.38 21.24 38.62
N THR A 8 12.63 22.28 38.33
CA THR A 8 11.26 22.45 38.84
C THR A 8 10.42 21.36 38.19
N GLU A 9 10.42 20.17 38.78
CA GLU A 9 9.37 19.19 38.53
C GLU A 9 8.08 19.86 38.97
N SER A 10 7.30 20.32 38.00
CA SER A 10 5.94 20.78 38.23
C SER A 10 5.13 19.60 38.75
N MET A 11 5.06 19.44 40.06
CA MET A 11 4.20 18.46 40.70
C MET A 11 2.77 18.69 40.17
N PRO A 12 2.12 17.67 39.58
CA PRO A 12 0.74 17.80 39.15
C PRO A 12 -0.11 18.20 40.37
N VAL A 13 -1.01 19.17 40.16
CA VAL A 13 -1.92 19.65 41.21
C VAL A 13 -2.65 18.45 41.83
N PRO A 14 -2.64 18.28 43.17
CA PRO A 14 -3.30 17.15 43.82
C PRO A 14 -4.76 17.07 43.41
N VAL A 15 -5.15 15.93 42.84
CA VAL A 15 -6.52 15.68 42.36
C VAL A 15 -7.54 15.76 43.51
N GLU A 16 -7.10 15.52 44.75
CA GLU A 16 -7.91 15.65 45.97
C GLU A 16 -8.35 17.09 46.29
N ALA A 17 -7.67 18.10 45.74
CA ALA A 17 -7.97 19.52 45.97
C ALA A 17 -8.83 20.16 44.87
N MET A 18 -9.17 19.42 43.80
CA MET A 18 -9.93 19.94 42.67
C MET A 18 -11.44 19.88 42.92
N SER A 19 -12.17 20.92 42.55
CA SER A 19 -13.64 20.87 42.54
C SER A 19 -14.14 19.88 41.47
N ASN A 20 -15.35 19.34 41.65
CA ASN A 20 -15.99 18.40 40.70
C ASN A 20 -15.98 18.92 39.24
N ARG A 21 -16.05 20.25 39.04
CA ARG A 21 -16.01 20.88 37.71
C ARG A 21 -14.60 20.86 37.10
N GLN A 22 -13.57 21.01 37.92
CA GLN A 22 -12.15 20.94 37.49
C GLN A 22 -11.72 19.50 37.18
N LEU A 23 -12.24 18.50 37.92
CA LEU A 23 -11.95 17.09 37.69
C LEU A 23 -12.49 16.61 36.32
N VAL A 24 -13.71 17.01 35.97
CA VAL A 24 -14.30 16.72 34.65
C VAL A 24 -13.49 17.38 33.53
N GLY A 25 -13.07 18.63 33.71
CA GLY A 25 -12.19 19.32 32.76
C GLY A 25 -10.86 18.57 32.55
N HIS A 26 -10.24 18.10 33.63
CA HIS A 26 -8.97 17.36 33.58
C HIS A 26 -9.10 16.00 32.87
N VAL A 27 -10.21 15.29 33.06
CA VAL A 27 -10.50 14.02 32.36
C VAL A 27 -10.71 14.25 30.86
N ILE A 28 -11.47 15.29 30.49
CA ILE A 28 -11.70 15.64 29.07
C ILE A 28 -10.38 16.04 28.40
N GLU A 29 -9.54 16.80 29.08
CA GLU A 29 -8.24 17.20 28.57
C GLU A 29 -7.29 16.01 28.41
N SER A 30 -7.26 15.11 29.39
CA SER A 30 -6.47 13.87 29.33
C SER A 30 -6.95 12.93 28.22
N ALA A 31 -8.27 12.79 28.03
CA ALA A 31 -8.86 12.02 26.94
C ALA A 31 -8.51 12.61 25.58
N THR A 32 -8.53 13.95 25.45
CA THR A 32 -8.12 14.65 24.23
C THR A 32 -6.64 14.45 23.93
N GLN A 33 -5.78 14.49 24.95
CA GLN A 33 -4.34 14.22 24.82
C GLN A 33 -4.07 12.77 24.41
N LEU A 34 -4.80 11.81 24.96
CA LEU A 34 -4.70 10.40 24.57
C LEU A 34 -5.13 10.19 23.12
N ALA A 35 -6.27 10.75 22.71
CA ALA A 35 -6.75 10.66 21.33
C ALA A 35 -5.73 11.24 20.33
N LYS A 36 -5.09 12.36 20.66
CA LYS A 36 -4.01 12.94 19.84
C LYS A 36 -2.81 11.99 19.73
N LYS A 37 -2.41 11.34 20.81
CA LYS A 37 -1.30 10.36 20.82
C LYS A 37 -1.62 9.13 19.98
N GLU A 38 -2.83 8.60 20.06
CA GLU A 38 -3.26 7.47 19.23
C GLU A 38 -3.25 7.82 17.74
N ILE A 39 -3.70 9.02 17.38
CA ILE A 39 -3.61 9.52 15.99
C ILE A 39 -2.16 9.64 15.53
N GLU A 40 -1.28 10.17 16.39
CA GLU A 40 0.15 10.29 16.08
C GLU A 40 0.81 8.92 15.91
N LEU A 41 0.49 7.97 16.78
CA LEU A 41 0.96 6.60 16.73
C LEU A 41 0.48 5.92 15.44
N ALA A 42 -0.82 5.94 15.17
CA ALA A 42 -1.41 5.36 13.96
C ALA A 42 -0.79 5.97 12.69
N LYS A 43 -0.54 7.29 12.68
CA LYS A 43 0.14 7.97 11.57
C LYS A 43 1.60 7.51 11.43
N SER A 44 2.28 7.25 12.53
CA SER A 44 3.67 6.76 12.52
C SER A 44 3.76 5.32 12.00
N GLU A 45 2.81 4.46 12.38
CA GLU A 45 2.70 3.07 11.96
C GLU A 45 2.35 2.99 10.48
N LEU A 46 1.31 3.71 10.03
CA LEU A 46 0.96 3.84 8.61
C LEU A 46 2.16 4.28 7.77
N ARG A 47 2.95 5.26 8.23
CA ARG A 47 4.15 5.70 7.52
C ARG A 47 5.25 4.64 7.50
N ALA A 48 5.42 3.87 8.57
CA ALA A 48 6.38 2.78 8.62
C ALA A 48 5.99 1.67 7.65
N ASP A 49 4.71 1.30 7.60
CA ASP A 49 4.19 0.27 6.72
C ASP A 49 4.28 0.67 5.26
N VAL A 50 3.84 1.88 4.91
CA VAL A 50 4.00 2.41 3.54
C VAL A 50 5.46 2.40 3.09
N ARG A 51 6.41 2.75 3.96
CA ARG A 51 7.84 2.70 3.62
C ARG A 51 8.33 1.28 3.34
N LYS A 52 7.91 0.30 4.16
CA LYS A 52 8.26 -1.11 3.96
C LYS A 52 7.65 -1.65 2.66
N GLU A 53 6.38 -1.34 2.40
CA GLU A 53 5.72 -1.72 1.15
C GLU A 53 6.39 -1.11 -0.06
N VAL A 54 6.76 0.17 -0.02
CA VAL A 54 7.51 0.84 -1.10
C VAL A 54 8.88 0.19 -1.31
N ALA A 55 9.60 -0.16 -0.25
CA ALA A 55 10.90 -0.83 -0.36
C ALA A 55 10.74 -2.22 -1.00
N MET A 56 9.73 -2.98 -0.59
CA MET A 56 9.38 -4.27 -1.19
C MET A 56 8.99 -4.12 -2.67
N ALA A 57 8.14 -3.15 -3.00
CA ALA A 57 7.71 -2.88 -4.36
C ALA A 57 8.89 -2.49 -5.27
N LYS A 58 9.87 -1.73 -4.76
CA LYS A 58 11.13 -1.43 -5.48
C LYS A 58 11.91 -2.71 -5.78
N GLY A 59 12.08 -3.59 -4.79
CA GLY A 59 12.76 -4.87 -4.95
C GLY A 59 12.07 -5.77 -5.97
N LEU A 60 10.75 -5.90 -5.89
CA LEU A 60 9.95 -6.64 -6.87
C LEU A 60 10.03 -6.03 -8.27
N GLY A 61 10.10 -4.70 -8.39
CA GLY A 61 10.28 -4.01 -9.66
C GLY A 61 11.60 -4.39 -10.34
N VAL A 62 12.71 -4.39 -9.60
CA VAL A 62 14.03 -4.82 -10.11
C VAL A 62 14.01 -6.29 -10.48
N ALA A 63 13.49 -7.16 -9.61
CA ALA A 63 13.37 -8.59 -9.89
C ALA A 63 12.52 -8.86 -11.15
N GLY A 64 11.42 -8.13 -11.32
CA GLY A 64 10.57 -8.19 -12.52
C GLY A 64 11.32 -7.79 -13.78
N LEU A 65 12.10 -6.71 -13.75
CA LEU A 65 12.91 -6.28 -14.89
C LEU A 65 14.00 -7.31 -15.25
N CYS A 66 14.69 -7.86 -14.23
CA CYS A 66 15.66 -8.93 -14.43
C CYS A 66 15.01 -10.18 -15.03
N ALA A 67 13.81 -10.55 -14.58
CA ALA A 67 13.07 -11.68 -15.16
C ALA A 67 12.72 -11.42 -16.64
N LEU A 68 12.25 -10.21 -16.98
CA LEU A 68 11.96 -9.84 -18.37
C LEU A 68 13.20 -9.92 -19.28
N TRP A 69 14.35 -9.42 -18.82
CA TRP A 69 15.60 -9.54 -19.58
C TRP A 69 16.07 -10.99 -19.70
N THR A 70 15.94 -11.78 -18.63
CA THR A 70 16.32 -13.21 -18.65
C THR A 70 15.49 -13.97 -19.67
N VAL A 71 14.17 -13.78 -19.69
CA VAL A 71 13.30 -14.40 -20.70
C VAL A 71 13.66 -13.92 -22.10
N SER A 72 13.92 -12.63 -22.29
CA SER A 72 14.33 -12.08 -23.59
C SER A 72 15.62 -12.71 -24.11
N LEU A 73 16.65 -12.81 -23.27
CA LEU A 73 17.93 -13.46 -23.61
C LEU A 73 17.74 -14.95 -23.88
N MET A 74 16.87 -15.63 -23.14
CA MET A 74 16.56 -17.03 -23.37
C MET A 74 15.87 -17.25 -24.72
N LEU A 75 14.96 -16.36 -25.13
CA LEU A 75 14.34 -16.41 -26.46
C LEU A 75 15.36 -16.18 -27.58
N VAL A 76 16.29 -15.24 -27.40
CA VAL A 76 17.39 -15.03 -28.35
C VAL A 76 18.26 -16.28 -28.43
N ALA A 77 18.61 -16.90 -27.30
CA ALA A 77 19.37 -18.14 -27.26
C ALA A 77 18.64 -19.28 -27.99
N CYS A 78 17.33 -19.42 -27.79
CA CYS A 78 16.51 -20.38 -28.55
C CYS A 78 16.53 -20.12 -30.06
N ALA A 79 16.42 -18.86 -30.49
CA ALA A 79 16.46 -18.49 -31.89
C ALA A 79 17.83 -18.80 -32.52
N LEU A 80 18.93 -18.48 -31.82
CA LEU A 80 20.29 -18.79 -32.26
C LEU A 80 20.53 -20.30 -32.32
N ALA A 81 20.08 -21.05 -31.30
CA ALA A 81 20.19 -22.50 -31.28
C ALA A 81 19.44 -23.14 -32.46
N LEU A 82 18.21 -22.70 -32.73
CA LEU A 82 17.42 -23.18 -33.86
C LEU A 82 18.02 -22.74 -35.22
N GLY A 83 18.64 -21.55 -35.27
CA GLY A 83 19.40 -21.04 -36.42
C GLY A 83 20.61 -21.91 -36.81
N THR A 84 21.06 -22.83 -35.95
CA THR A 84 22.08 -23.82 -36.34
C THR A 84 21.54 -24.93 -37.24
N VAL A 85 20.21 -25.13 -37.26
CA VAL A 85 19.54 -26.20 -38.01
C VAL A 85 18.80 -25.67 -39.24
N ILE A 86 18.27 -24.44 -39.17
CA ILE A 86 17.51 -23.78 -40.23
C ILE A 86 18.01 -22.34 -40.44
N ALA A 87 17.58 -21.68 -41.52
CA ALA A 87 17.93 -20.29 -41.77
C ALA A 87 17.57 -19.37 -40.58
N GLU A 88 18.49 -18.49 -40.20
CA GLU A 88 18.39 -17.65 -38.98
C GLU A 88 17.10 -16.82 -38.93
N TRP A 89 16.68 -16.25 -40.08
CA TRP A 89 15.46 -15.47 -40.18
C TRP A 89 14.20 -16.31 -39.91
N ALA A 90 14.20 -17.59 -40.34
CA ALA A 90 13.09 -18.50 -40.12
C ALA A 90 13.03 -18.96 -38.67
N ALA A 91 14.19 -19.22 -38.05
CA ALA A 91 14.28 -19.54 -36.63
C ALA A 91 13.72 -18.40 -35.75
N ALA A 92 14.09 -17.16 -36.04
CA ALA A 92 13.58 -15.99 -35.33
C ALA A 92 12.06 -15.84 -35.46
N LEU A 93 11.50 -16.05 -36.66
CA LEU A 93 10.05 -15.99 -36.89
C LEU A 93 9.29 -17.10 -36.17
N ILE A 94 9.83 -18.33 -36.12
CA ILE A 94 9.20 -19.45 -35.41
C ILE A 94 9.13 -19.15 -33.91
N VAL A 95 10.25 -18.74 -33.31
CA VAL A 95 10.29 -18.40 -31.88
C VAL A 95 9.34 -17.24 -31.57
N ALA A 96 9.35 -16.19 -32.39
CA ALA A 96 8.43 -15.07 -32.25
C ALA A 96 6.96 -15.49 -32.36
N GLY A 97 6.62 -16.36 -33.32
CA GLY A 97 5.28 -16.88 -33.52
C GLY A 97 4.78 -17.70 -32.33
N VAL A 98 5.63 -18.55 -31.75
CA VAL A 98 5.29 -19.35 -30.56
C VAL A 98 5.02 -18.44 -29.36
N VAL A 99 5.90 -17.46 -29.10
CA VAL A 99 5.74 -16.52 -27.99
C VAL A 99 4.49 -15.66 -28.17
N LEU A 100 4.22 -15.21 -29.40
CA LEU A 100 3.02 -14.44 -29.71
C LEU A 100 1.76 -15.27 -29.48
N ALA A 101 1.73 -16.54 -29.92
CA ALA A 101 0.59 -17.42 -29.69
C ALA A 101 0.31 -17.63 -28.18
N VAL A 102 1.36 -17.94 -27.41
CA VAL A 102 1.24 -18.10 -25.94
C VAL A 102 0.78 -16.79 -25.30
N GLY A 103 1.35 -15.66 -25.69
CA GLY A 103 1.00 -14.33 -25.18
C GLY A 103 -0.44 -13.95 -25.49
N THR A 104 -0.92 -14.23 -26.71
CA THR A 104 -2.32 -14.00 -27.10
C THR A 104 -3.27 -14.85 -26.28
N VAL A 105 -3.00 -16.14 -26.10
CA VAL A 105 -3.86 -17.03 -25.28
C VAL A 105 -3.90 -16.56 -23.82
N ALA A 106 -2.73 -16.31 -23.22
CA ALA A 106 -2.66 -15.79 -21.85
C ALA A 106 -3.37 -14.44 -21.71
N GLY A 107 -3.20 -13.55 -22.69
CA GLY A 107 -3.85 -12.24 -22.76
C GLY A 107 -5.37 -12.34 -22.82
N LEU A 108 -5.91 -13.23 -23.67
CA LEU A 108 -7.36 -13.45 -23.79
C LEU A 108 -7.95 -14.03 -22.49
N LEU A 109 -7.28 -15.02 -21.90
CA LEU A 109 -7.69 -15.61 -20.62
C LEU A 109 -7.67 -14.57 -19.49
N GLY A 110 -6.62 -13.75 -19.43
CA GLY A 110 -6.50 -12.66 -18.46
C GLY A 110 -7.58 -11.59 -18.66
N TRP A 111 -7.83 -11.19 -19.91
CA TRP A 111 -8.87 -10.23 -20.25
C TRP A 111 -10.27 -10.70 -19.85
N GLY A 112 -10.54 -12.00 -19.95
CA GLY A 112 -11.79 -12.59 -19.49
C GLY A 112 -12.03 -12.44 -17.98
N LYS A 113 -10.96 -12.39 -17.18
CA LYS A 113 -11.00 -12.29 -15.71
C LYS A 113 -10.98 -10.85 -15.17
N ARG A 114 -11.00 -9.84 -16.04
CA ARG A 114 -10.94 -8.44 -15.63
C ARG A 114 -12.11 -8.08 -14.70
N VAL A 115 -11.82 -7.32 -13.64
CA VAL A 115 -12.85 -6.78 -12.73
C VAL A 115 -13.71 -5.78 -13.52
N LYS A 116 -14.99 -6.10 -13.72
CA LYS A 116 -15.93 -5.24 -14.45
C LYS A 116 -16.61 -4.22 -13.53
N THR A 117 -16.74 -4.54 -12.25
CA THR A 117 -17.46 -3.74 -11.27
C THR A 117 -16.65 -3.64 -9.98
N PRO A 118 -15.75 -2.65 -9.87
CA PRO A 118 -14.89 -2.52 -8.69
C PRO A 118 -15.71 -2.08 -7.47
N LEU A 119 -15.41 -2.70 -6.32
CA LEU A 119 -15.89 -2.30 -5.00
C LEU A 119 -17.42 -2.14 -4.92
N GLU A 120 -18.20 -3.02 -5.55
CA GLU A 120 -19.66 -2.92 -5.56
C GLU A 120 -20.28 -2.86 -4.17
N ALA A 121 -19.82 -3.72 -3.25
CA ALA A 121 -20.32 -3.75 -1.88
C ALA A 121 -20.06 -2.42 -1.15
N THR A 122 -18.82 -1.92 -1.19
CA THR A 122 -18.45 -0.65 -0.56
C THR A 122 -19.18 0.53 -1.18
N ARG A 123 -19.29 0.58 -2.52
CA ARG A 123 -20.06 1.62 -3.21
C ARG A 123 -21.54 1.57 -2.85
N ARG A 124 -22.10 0.38 -2.65
CA ARG A 124 -23.49 0.22 -2.25
C ARG A 124 -23.71 0.75 -0.84
N THR A 125 -22.90 0.33 0.13
CA THR A 125 -23.01 0.80 1.52
C THR A 125 -22.81 2.31 1.61
N LEU A 126 -21.80 2.89 0.94
CA LEU A 126 -21.59 4.34 0.92
C LEU A 126 -22.76 5.11 0.28
N LYS A 127 -23.43 4.53 -0.73
CA LYS A 127 -24.63 5.13 -1.32
C LYS A 127 -25.82 5.06 -0.36
N GLU A 128 -26.02 3.93 0.31
CA GLU A 128 -27.07 3.75 1.30
C GLU A 128 -26.88 4.74 2.46
N ASP A 129 -25.66 4.85 2.99
CA ASP A 129 -25.33 5.81 4.06
C ASP A 129 -25.57 7.27 3.64
N ALA A 130 -25.22 7.62 2.40
CA ALA A 130 -25.47 8.94 1.85
C ALA A 130 -26.98 9.25 1.69
N LEU A 131 -27.79 8.23 1.34
CA LEU A 131 -29.24 8.36 1.26
C LEU A 131 -29.85 8.60 2.64
N TRP A 132 -29.45 7.80 3.65
CA TRP A 132 -29.89 8.00 5.03
C TRP A 132 -29.53 9.39 5.58
N ALA A 133 -28.33 9.89 5.26
CA ALA A 133 -27.91 11.23 5.65
C ALA A 133 -28.75 12.33 4.98
N LYS A 134 -29.11 12.15 3.70
CA LYS A 134 -29.96 13.09 2.95
C LYS A 134 -31.39 13.11 3.48
N GLU A 135 -31.96 11.94 3.80
CA GLU A 135 -33.31 11.80 4.37
C GLU A 135 -33.44 12.49 5.74
N ARG A 136 -32.37 12.51 6.54
CA ARG A 136 -32.36 13.19 7.85
C ARG A 136 -32.19 14.71 7.79
N LEU A 137 -31.71 15.23 6.67
CA LEU A 137 -31.43 16.67 6.48
C LEU A 137 -32.52 17.39 5.67
N ALA A 138 -33.46 16.64 5.09
CA ALA A 138 -34.65 17.16 4.38
C ALA A 138 -35.88 17.12 5.29
#